data_AF-A0A8C9B0N8-F1
#
_entry.id   AF-A0A8C9B0N8-F1
#
_cell.length_a   1.000
_cell.length_b   1.000
_cell.length_c   1.000
_cell.angle_alpha   90.00
_cell.angle_beta   90.00
_cell.angle_gamma   90.00
#
_symmetry.space_group_name_H-M   'P 1'
#
loop_
_entity.id
_entity.type
_entity.pdbx_description
1 polymer ?
#
loop_
_entity_poly.entity_id
_entity_poly.type
_entity_poly.pdbx_seq_one_letter_code
_entity_poly.pdbx_strand_id
1 'polypeptide(L)'
;ENALKLRYQTGWDQFNPNPQIQNSNMPREYIRHFFPKRKCFIFDWPTSDKKLLQHVEEVPEDQQHCSFQEQSKNFCSYIFTFTKTKRLREGIIVTGKRLGTLAVTYADAINSGAVPCVENAVTTLAQLENSAAVQRAAAHYGQQMAQRARLPTDTLQELLDVHAACERDAIAVFMERSFKDDEREFQKNLAVMSLYFFLLIPAL
;
A
#
# COMPACT_ATOMS: atom_id res chain seq x y z
N GLU A 1 23.21 13.97 -22.86
CA GLU A 1 22.23 13.11 -23.56
C GLU A 1 21.35 12.37 -22.56
N ASN A 2 20.08 12.10 -22.88
CA ASN A 2 19.20 11.32 -22.01
C ASN A 2 19.62 9.83 -22.06
N ALA A 3 20.05 9.26 -20.93
CA ALA A 3 20.52 7.87 -20.83
C ALA A 3 19.49 6.82 -21.35
N LEU A 4 18.21 7.20 -21.43
CA LEU A 4 17.10 6.38 -21.94
C LEU A 4 16.68 6.70 -23.39
N LYS A 5 17.52 7.41 -24.15
CA LYS A 5 17.33 7.59 -25.59
C LYS A 5 17.53 6.23 -26.29
N LEU A 6 16.54 5.82 -27.07
CA LEU A 6 16.62 4.60 -27.86
C LEU A 6 17.60 4.82 -29.01
N ARG A 7 18.40 3.80 -29.30
CA ARG A 7 19.29 3.79 -30.46
C ARG A 7 18.47 3.49 -31.71
N TYR A 8 18.71 4.25 -32.77
CA TYR A 8 18.00 4.09 -34.03
C TYR A 8 18.45 2.83 -34.75
N GLN A 9 17.49 2.11 -35.30
CA GLN A 9 17.68 1.10 -36.34
C GLN A 9 17.39 1.78 -37.69
N THR A 10 18.26 1.57 -38.67
CA THR A 10 18.06 2.03 -40.05
C THR A 10 16.99 1.19 -40.75
N GLY A 11 16.46 1.64 -41.89
CA GLY A 11 15.42 0.91 -42.63
C GLY A 11 15.82 -0.51 -43.08
N TRP A 12 17.12 -0.79 -43.19
CA TRP A 12 17.66 -2.13 -43.49
C TRP A 12 17.68 -3.06 -42.27
N ASP A 13 17.70 -2.51 -41.05
CA ASP A 13 17.74 -3.26 -39.80
C ASP A 13 16.37 -3.86 -39.41
N GLN A 14 15.27 -3.49 -40.10
CA GLN A 14 13.97 -4.15 -39.94
C GLN A 14 13.97 -5.60 -40.44
N PHE A 15 14.83 -5.93 -41.42
CA PHE A 15 14.95 -7.26 -42.00
C PHE A 15 16.08 -8.10 -41.38
N ASN A 16 17.04 -7.46 -40.72
CA ASN A 16 18.09 -8.12 -39.94
C ASN A 16 18.47 -7.25 -38.73
N PRO A 17 17.77 -7.40 -37.60
CA PRO A 17 17.96 -6.51 -36.48
C PRO A 17 19.31 -6.74 -35.81
N ASN A 18 20.09 -5.66 -35.63
CA ASN A 18 21.36 -5.73 -34.92
C ASN A 18 21.13 -6.17 -33.44
N PRO A 19 21.61 -7.35 -33.02
CA PRO A 19 21.37 -7.88 -31.68
C PRO A 19 21.91 -6.97 -30.57
N GLN A 20 23.00 -6.24 -30.83
CA GLN A 20 23.56 -5.29 -29.86
C GLN A 20 22.64 -4.08 -29.64
N ILE A 21 21.99 -3.61 -30.70
CA ILE A 21 21.02 -2.50 -30.60
C ILE A 21 19.78 -2.97 -29.84
N GLN A 22 19.26 -4.16 -30.16
CA GLN A 22 18.13 -4.75 -29.44
C GLN A 22 18.44 -4.93 -27.96
N ASN A 23 19.55 -5.62 -27.63
CA ASN A 23 19.95 -5.85 -26.24
C ASN A 23 20.16 -4.54 -25.47
N SER A 24 20.61 -3.48 -26.13
CA SER A 24 20.75 -2.16 -25.51
C SER A 24 19.39 -1.47 -25.33
N ASN A 25 18.47 -1.58 -26.30
CA ASN A 25 17.18 -0.89 -26.26
C ASN A 25 16.17 -1.56 -25.31
N MET A 26 16.17 -2.89 -25.19
CA MET A 26 15.26 -3.65 -24.32
C MET A 26 15.13 -3.08 -22.89
N PRO A 27 16.20 -2.89 -22.10
CA PRO A 27 16.08 -2.31 -20.76
C PRO A 27 15.59 -0.85 -20.79
N ARG A 28 15.92 -0.07 -21.83
CA ARG A 28 15.43 1.31 -21.98
C ARG A 28 13.93 1.34 -22.23
N GLU A 29 13.42 0.45 -23.06
CA GLU A 29 11.99 0.31 -23.33
C GLU A 29 11.22 -0.09 -22.07
N TYR A 30 11.70 -1.08 -21.32
CA TYR A 30 11.05 -1.47 -20.06
C TYR A 30 11.05 -0.35 -19.03
N ILE A 31 12.16 0.38 -18.85
CA ILE A 31 12.19 1.53 -17.94
C ILE A 31 11.20 2.60 -18.40
N ARG A 32 11.11 2.87 -19.71
CA ARG A 32 10.16 3.84 -20.28
C ARG A 32 8.71 3.42 -20.08
N HIS A 33 8.43 2.13 -20.19
CA HIS A 33 7.09 1.55 -20.10
C HIS A 33 6.61 1.45 -18.65
N PHE A 34 7.39 0.82 -17.77
CA PHE A 34 6.99 0.56 -16.37
C PHE A 34 7.10 1.81 -15.47
N PHE A 35 7.95 2.78 -15.82
CA PHE A 35 8.14 4.01 -15.04
C PHE A 35 7.85 5.24 -15.89
N PRO A 36 6.57 5.61 -16.12
CA PRO A 36 6.24 6.71 -17.02
C PRO A 36 6.83 8.05 -16.56
N LYS A 37 6.79 8.33 -15.26
CA LYS A 37 7.45 9.50 -14.64
C LYS A 37 8.87 9.14 -14.24
N ARG A 38 9.85 9.85 -14.80
CA ARG A 38 11.28 9.67 -14.53
C ARG A 38 11.94 11.03 -14.34
N LYS A 39 12.91 11.08 -13.44
CA LYS A 39 13.76 12.24 -13.18
C LYS A 39 15.19 11.74 -13.01
N CYS A 40 16.15 12.44 -13.59
CA CYS A 40 17.58 12.14 -13.44
C CYS A 40 18.21 13.27 -12.62
N PHE A 41 19.05 12.90 -11.66
CA PHE A 41 19.90 13.80 -10.88
C PHE A 41 21.35 13.44 -11.16
N ILE A 42 22.19 14.45 -11.24
CA ILE A 42 23.63 14.29 -11.35
C ILE A 42 24.26 14.81 -10.07
N PHE A 43 25.32 14.12 -9.64
CA PHE A 43 26.07 14.45 -8.45
C PHE A 43 27.54 14.53 -8.82
N ASP A 44 28.18 15.64 -8.49
CA ASP A 44 29.62 15.76 -8.52
C ASP A 44 30.24 14.92 -7.40
N TRP A 45 31.56 14.73 -7.44
CA TRP A 45 32.24 14.06 -6.35
C TRP A 45 32.09 14.87 -5.06
N PRO A 46 31.84 14.22 -3.90
CA PRO A 46 31.70 14.93 -2.64
C PRO A 46 33.03 15.54 -2.16
N THR A 47 34.16 14.91 -2.48
CA THR A 47 35.50 15.44 -2.25
C THR A 47 36.47 14.93 -3.32
N SER A 48 37.57 15.64 -3.54
CA SER A 48 38.64 15.22 -4.46
C SER A 48 39.68 14.32 -3.78
N ASP A 49 39.68 14.25 -2.44
CA ASP A 49 40.60 13.38 -1.69
C ASP A 49 40.09 11.93 -1.69
N LYS A 50 40.87 11.03 -2.30
CA LYS A 50 40.54 9.61 -2.40
C LYS A 50 40.45 8.90 -1.05
N LYS A 51 41.22 9.31 -0.05
CA LYS A 51 41.17 8.73 1.30
C LYS A 51 39.87 9.13 1.99
N LEU A 52 39.47 10.39 1.86
CA LEU A 52 38.20 10.88 2.40
C LEU A 52 37.00 10.26 1.68
N LEU A 53 37.09 10.01 0.36
CA LEU A 53 36.04 9.31 -0.38
C LEU A 53 35.77 7.88 0.14
N GLN A 54 36.77 7.19 0.67
CA GLN A 54 36.58 5.85 1.27
C GLN A 54 35.77 5.92 2.56
N HIS A 55 35.81 7.06 3.24
CA HIS A 55 35.13 7.34 4.51
C HIS A 55 34.16 8.51 4.35
N VAL A 56 33.44 8.58 3.21
CA VAL A 56 32.63 9.76 2.84
C VAL A 56 31.57 10.13 3.88
N GLU A 57 31.07 9.15 4.65
CA GLU A 57 30.11 9.35 5.74
C GLU A 57 30.72 10.12 6.93
N GLU A 58 32.05 10.07 7.09
CA GLU A 58 32.80 10.75 8.16
C GLU A 58 33.29 12.14 7.72
N VAL A 59 33.18 12.48 6.43
CA VAL A 59 33.67 13.75 5.87
C VAL A 59 32.76 14.89 6.29
N PRO A 60 33.26 15.88 7.06
CA PRO A 60 32.49 17.06 7.45
C PRO A 60 31.92 17.82 6.25
N GLU A 61 30.71 18.37 6.39
CA GLU A 61 30.02 19.05 5.27
C GLU A 61 30.84 20.25 4.73
N ASP A 62 31.59 20.96 5.58
CA ASP A 62 32.47 22.06 5.17
C ASP A 62 33.68 21.63 4.33
N GLN A 63 34.06 20.35 4.39
CA GLN A 63 35.11 19.76 3.54
C GLN A 63 34.56 19.15 2.25
N GLN A 64 33.23 19.14 2.07
CA GLN A 64 32.59 18.65 0.86
C GLN A 64 32.51 19.77 -0.20
N HIS A 65 32.59 19.37 -1.47
CA HIS A 65 32.39 20.28 -2.59
C HIS A 65 31.02 20.95 -2.53
N CYS A 66 30.98 22.28 -2.67
CA CYS A 66 29.74 23.04 -2.57
C CYS A 66 28.70 22.61 -3.62
N SER A 67 29.13 22.22 -4.83
CA SER A 67 28.23 21.74 -5.88
C SER A 67 27.53 20.44 -5.48
N PHE A 68 28.25 19.50 -4.87
CA PHE A 68 27.67 18.26 -4.35
C PHE A 68 26.65 18.53 -3.24
N GLN A 69 26.98 19.45 -2.31
CA GLN A 69 26.05 19.83 -1.25
C GLN A 69 24.76 20.44 -1.81
N GLU A 70 24.87 21.36 -2.77
CA GLU A 70 23.72 21.99 -3.42
C GLU A 70 22.88 20.96 -4.19
N GLN A 71 23.52 20.09 -4.98
CA GLN A 71 22.85 19.01 -5.72
C GLN A 71 22.12 18.05 -4.77
N SER A 72 22.74 17.70 -3.64
CA SER A 72 22.15 16.85 -2.60
C SER A 72 20.94 17.53 -1.95
N LYS A 73 21.04 18.81 -1.58
CA LYS A 73 19.92 19.60 -1.05
C LYS A 73 18.76 19.68 -2.05
N ASN A 74 19.06 19.93 -3.32
CA ASN A 74 18.07 19.96 -4.39
C ASN A 74 17.40 18.60 -4.62
N PHE A 75 18.16 17.51 -4.58
CA PHE A 75 17.62 16.15 -4.64
C PHE A 75 16.68 15.86 -3.46
N CYS A 76 17.13 16.09 -2.22
CA CYS A 76 16.31 15.88 -1.04
C CYS A 76 15.03 16.71 -1.07
N SER A 77 15.13 18.00 -1.40
CA SER A 77 13.97 18.89 -1.56
C SER A 77 12.98 18.35 -2.59
N TYR A 78 13.47 17.86 -3.73
CA TYR A 78 12.61 17.26 -4.75
C TYR A 78 11.91 16.00 -4.23
N ILE A 79 12.64 15.10 -3.57
CA ILE A 79 12.05 13.87 -3.02
C ILE A 79 10.97 14.21 -1.99
N PHE A 80 11.22 15.11 -1.04
CA PHE A 80 10.24 15.49 -0.03
C PHE A 80 9.02 16.22 -0.61
N THR A 81 9.21 17.00 -1.68
CA THR A 81 8.12 17.78 -2.29
C THR A 81 7.26 16.94 -3.24
N PHE A 82 7.86 16.06 -4.03
CA PHE A 82 7.17 15.41 -5.16
C PHE A 82 6.89 13.91 -4.96
N THR A 83 7.48 13.28 -3.94
CA THR A 83 7.18 11.86 -3.65
C THR A 83 5.74 11.72 -3.18
N LYS A 84 5.04 10.76 -3.77
CA LYS A 84 3.65 10.45 -3.42
C LYS A 84 3.60 9.33 -2.40
N THR A 85 2.62 9.40 -1.50
CA THR A 85 2.25 8.27 -0.65
C THR A 85 2.03 7.02 -1.49
N LYS A 86 2.61 5.89 -1.07
CA LYS A 86 2.43 4.60 -1.74
C LYS A 86 0.97 4.18 -1.71
N ARG A 87 0.46 3.79 -2.88
CA ARG A 87 -0.90 3.28 -3.06
C ARG A 87 -0.86 1.94 -3.80
N LEU A 88 -1.79 1.06 -3.48
CA LEU A 88 -2.11 -0.13 -4.28
C LEU A 88 -3.15 0.24 -5.35
N ARG A 89 -3.65 -0.77 -6.08
CA ARG A 89 -4.83 -0.60 -6.94
C ARG A 89 -6.00 -0.02 -6.13
N GLU A 90 -6.94 0.64 -6.80
CA GLU A 90 -8.11 1.29 -6.17
C GLU A 90 -7.77 2.43 -5.19
N GLY A 91 -6.51 2.89 -5.15
CA GLY A 91 -6.11 4.05 -4.37
C GLY A 91 -5.84 3.77 -2.88
N ILE A 92 -5.85 2.50 -2.48
CA ILE A 92 -5.61 2.03 -1.11
C ILE A 92 -4.24 2.52 -0.64
N ILE A 93 -4.22 3.35 0.42
CA ILE A 93 -3.00 3.87 1.02
C ILE A 93 -2.27 2.75 1.76
N VAL A 94 -0.97 2.60 1.50
CA VAL A 94 -0.11 1.65 2.22
C VAL A 94 0.39 2.30 3.50
N THR A 95 -0.16 1.86 4.63
CA THR A 95 0.30 2.21 5.99
C THR A 95 1.43 1.28 6.44
N GLY A 96 2.06 1.55 7.59
CA GLY A 96 3.11 0.68 8.14
C GLY A 96 2.64 -0.77 8.36
N LYS A 97 1.43 -0.97 8.91
CA LYS A 97 0.84 -2.30 9.09
C LYS A 97 0.66 -3.03 7.75
N ARG A 98 0.08 -2.34 6.76
CA ARG A 98 -0.13 -2.88 5.40
C ARG A 98 1.21 -3.23 4.74
N LEU A 99 2.20 -2.36 4.88
CA LEU A 99 3.54 -2.60 4.34
C LEU A 99 4.18 -3.86 4.96
N GLY A 100 4.04 -4.04 6.28
CA GLY A 100 4.51 -5.25 6.97
C GLY A 100 3.88 -6.52 6.41
N THR A 101 2.55 -6.52 6.24
CA THR A 101 1.83 -7.66 5.62
C THR A 101 2.31 -7.91 4.19
N LEU A 102 2.41 -6.86 3.36
CA LEU A 102 2.90 -6.99 1.98
C LEU A 102 4.33 -7.54 1.92
N ALA A 103 5.22 -7.08 2.80
CA ALA A 103 6.61 -7.52 2.85
C ALA A 103 6.70 -9.01 3.19
N VAL A 104 5.95 -9.48 4.19
CA VAL A 104 5.88 -10.90 4.56
C VAL A 104 5.31 -11.73 3.41
N THR A 105 4.17 -11.33 2.84
CA THR A 105 3.54 -12.05 1.73
C THR A 105 4.46 -12.21 0.52
N TYR A 106 5.20 -11.15 0.15
CA TYR A 106 6.16 -11.24 -0.96
C TYR A 106 7.39 -12.05 -0.60
N ALA A 107 7.91 -11.95 0.62
CA ALA A 107 9.04 -12.76 1.06
C ALA A 107 8.70 -14.26 1.07
N ASP A 108 7.52 -14.64 1.57
CA ASP A 108 7.05 -16.03 1.59
C ASP A 108 6.86 -16.59 0.18
N ALA A 109 6.34 -15.79 -0.75
CA ALA A 109 6.24 -16.18 -2.16
C ALA A 109 7.62 -16.47 -2.75
N ILE A 110 8.60 -15.58 -2.55
CA ILE A 110 9.98 -15.78 -3.04
C ILE A 110 10.60 -17.03 -2.42
N ASN A 111 10.49 -17.18 -1.09
CA ASN A 111 11.10 -18.29 -0.35
C ASN A 111 10.48 -19.65 -0.70
N SER A 112 9.23 -19.67 -1.16
CA SER A 112 8.56 -20.88 -1.66
C SER A 112 8.78 -21.16 -3.16
N GLY A 113 9.55 -20.31 -3.85
CA GLY A 113 9.78 -20.41 -5.29
C GLY A 113 8.61 -19.90 -6.15
N ALA A 114 7.58 -19.33 -5.53
CA ALA A 114 6.48 -18.68 -6.22
C ALA A 114 6.85 -17.25 -6.66
N VAL A 115 6.11 -16.73 -7.64
CA VAL A 115 6.30 -15.35 -8.12
C VAL A 115 5.47 -14.39 -7.27
N PRO A 116 6.07 -13.32 -6.69
CA PRO A 116 5.32 -12.26 -6.01
C PRO A 116 4.27 -11.63 -6.92
N CYS A 117 3.01 -11.71 -6.51
CA CYS A 117 1.86 -11.21 -7.28
C CYS A 117 1.16 -10.10 -6.49
N VAL A 118 0.99 -8.92 -7.10
CA VAL A 118 0.37 -7.76 -6.46
C VAL A 118 -1.09 -8.05 -6.12
N GLU A 119 -1.80 -8.71 -7.03
CA GLU A 119 -3.20 -9.06 -6.86
C GLU A 119 -3.39 -10.00 -5.67
N ASN A 120 -2.54 -11.03 -5.55
CA ASN A 120 -2.57 -11.97 -4.42
C ASN A 120 -2.31 -11.25 -3.10
N ALA A 121 -1.30 -10.38 -3.06
CA ALA A 121 -0.95 -9.64 -1.85
C ALA A 121 -2.06 -8.66 -1.42
N VAL A 122 -2.75 -8.02 -2.37
CA VAL A 122 -3.92 -7.17 -2.10
C VAL A 122 -5.08 -8.02 -1.54
N THR A 123 -5.33 -9.20 -2.10
CA THR A 123 -6.40 -10.10 -1.61
C THR A 123 -6.12 -10.61 -0.20
N THR A 124 -4.89 -11.06 0.08
CA THR A 124 -4.47 -11.46 1.44
C THR A 124 -4.65 -10.31 2.44
N LEU A 125 -4.28 -9.08 2.03
CA LEU A 125 -4.46 -7.91 2.87
C LEU A 125 -5.94 -7.62 3.14
N ALA A 126 -6.80 -7.73 2.12
CA ALA A 126 -8.24 -7.52 2.24
C ALA A 126 -8.87 -8.54 3.19
N GLN A 127 -8.51 -9.82 3.06
CA GLN A 127 -8.98 -10.88 3.97
C GLN A 127 -8.62 -10.57 5.42
N LEU A 128 -7.37 -10.20 5.71
CA LEU A 128 -6.90 -9.91 7.06
C LEU A 128 -7.61 -8.68 7.66
N GLU A 129 -7.70 -7.59 6.88
CA GLU A 129 -8.30 -6.35 7.37
C GLU A 129 -9.82 -6.45 7.51
N ASN A 130 -10.51 -7.06 6.54
CA ASN A 130 -11.96 -7.22 6.60
C ASN A 130 -12.36 -8.18 7.73
N SER A 131 -11.61 -9.27 7.95
CA SER A 131 -11.84 -10.15 9.11
C SER A 131 -11.72 -9.38 10.44
N ALA A 132 -10.68 -8.56 10.58
CA ALA A 132 -10.49 -7.74 11.78
C ALA A 132 -11.55 -6.62 11.88
N ALA A 133 -12.05 -6.11 10.76
CA ALA A 133 -13.13 -5.12 10.73
C ALA A 133 -14.46 -5.72 11.19
N VAL A 134 -14.80 -6.95 10.75
CA VAL A 134 -15.98 -7.68 11.21
C VAL A 134 -15.93 -7.88 12.72
N GLN A 135 -14.81 -8.36 13.26
CA GLN A 135 -14.65 -8.59 14.70
C GLN A 135 -14.83 -7.30 15.51
N ARG A 136 -14.21 -6.20 15.05
CA ARG A 136 -14.35 -4.88 15.71
C ARG A 136 -15.78 -4.37 15.65
N ALA A 137 -16.44 -4.47 14.50
CA ALA A 137 -17.81 -4.01 14.32
C ALA A 137 -18.81 -4.84 15.14
N ALA A 138 -18.63 -6.16 15.21
CA ALA A 138 -19.46 -7.05 16.03
C ALA A 138 -19.28 -6.77 17.53
N ALA A 139 -18.03 -6.54 17.99
CA ALA A 139 -17.78 -6.12 19.37
C ALA A 139 -18.42 -4.77 19.69
N HIS A 140 -18.33 -3.80 18.75
CA HIS A 140 -18.98 -2.50 18.89
C HIS A 140 -20.50 -2.65 18.97
N TYR A 141 -21.11 -3.47 18.12
CA TYR A 141 -22.53 -3.79 18.17
C TYR A 141 -22.94 -4.34 19.54
N GLY A 142 -22.24 -5.37 20.03
CA GLY A 142 -22.53 -5.99 21.32
C GLY A 142 -22.41 -5.01 22.49
N GLN A 143 -21.39 -4.15 22.47
CA GLN A 143 -21.21 -3.11 23.47
C GLN A 143 -22.36 -2.08 23.45
N GLN A 144 -22.76 -1.60 22.26
CA GLN A 144 -23.85 -0.63 22.15
C GLN A 144 -25.19 -1.24 22.58
N MET A 145 -25.47 -2.49 22.20
CA MET A 145 -26.65 -3.20 22.66
C MET A 145 -26.68 -3.33 24.19
N ALA A 146 -25.57 -3.75 24.82
CA ALA A 146 -25.49 -3.88 26.27
C ALA A 146 -25.68 -2.54 27.02
N GLN A 147 -25.31 -1.42 26.41
CA GLN A 147 -25.46 -0.09 27.00
C GLN A 147 -26.84 0.52 26.77
N ARG A 148 -27.44 0.29 25.60
CA ARG A 148 -28.68 0.96 25.16
C ARG A 148 -29.93 0.12 25.43
N ALA A 149 -29.85 -1.21 25.35
CA ALA A 149 -30.97 -2.08 25.62
C ALA A 149 -31.20 -2.20 27.13
N ARG A 150 -32.38 -1.76 27.59
CA ARG A 150 -32.82 -1.94 28.98
C ARG A 150 -33.78 -3.11 29.00
N LEU A 151 -33.32 -4.25 29.51
CA LEU A 151 -34.15 -5.45 29.61
C LEU A 151 -34.88 -5.52 30.97
N PRO A 152 -36.12 -6.03 31.01
CA PRO A 152 -36.98 -6.31 29.85
C PRO A 152 -37.46 -5.02 29.18
N THR A 153 -37.61 -5.01 27.87
CA THR A 153 -38.21 -3.90 27.12
C THR A 153 -39.74 -3.97 27.15
N ASP A 154 -40.42 -2.83 27.07
CA ASP A 154 -41.89 -2.79 27.14
C ASP A 154 -42.54 -3.36 25.87
N THR A 155 -41.87 -3.22 24.71
CA THR A 155 -42.33 -3.77 23.43
C THR A 155 -41.19 -4.40 22.64
N LEU A 156 -41.52 -5.34 21.76
CA LEU A 156 -40.57 -5.87 20.78
C LEU A 156 -40.05 -4.75 19.85
N GLN A 157 -40.89 -3.77 19.53
CA GLN A 157 -40.52 -2.67 18.63
C GLN A 157 -39.40 -1.82 19.23
N GLU A 158 -39.46 -1.51 20.53
CA GLU A 158 -38.40 -0.78 21.23
C GLU A 158 -37.04 -1.50 21.10
N LEU A 159 -37.03 -2.82 21.31
CA LEU A 159 -35.81 -3.63 21.17
C LEU A 159 -35.29 -3.66 19.72
N LEU A 160 -36.18 -3.74 18.72
CA LEU A 160 -35.84 -3.70 17.31
C LEU A 160 -35.27 -2.33 16.89
N ASP A 161 -35.79 -1.24 17.44
CA ASP A 161 -35.31 0.11 17.16
C ASP A 161 -33.89 0.33 17.70
N VAL A 162 -33.60 -0.19 18.92
CA VAL A 162 -32.24 -0.19 19.48
C VAL A 162 -31.30 -1.04 18.62
N HIS A 163 -31.73 -2.24 18.22
CA HIS A 163 -30.96 -3.12 17.33
C HIS A 163 -30.58 -2.42 16.03
N ALA A 164 -31.56 -1.83 15.34
CA ALA A 164 -31.32 -1.15 14.07
C ALA A 164 -30.35 0.04 14.21
N ALA A 165 -30.38 0.76 15.34
CA ALA A 165 -29.42 1.81 15.61
C ALA A 165 -28.00 1.27 15.83
N CYS A 166 -27.86 0.23 16.67
CA CYS A 166 -26.57 -0.42 16.94
C CYS A 166 -25.98 -1.07 15.68
N GLU A 167 -26.81 -1.67 14.83
CA GLU A 167 -26.39 -2.27 13.56
C GLU A 167 -25.86 -1.20 12.60
N ARG A 168 -26.56 -0.07 12.44
CA ARG A 168 -26.07 1.05 11.63
C ARG A 168 -24.71 1.56 12.11
N ASP A 169 -24.53 1.71 13.42
CA ASP A 169 -23.26 2.16 13.99
C ASP A 169 -22.14 1.12 13.73
N ALA A 170 -22.44 -0.17 13.86
CA ALA A 170 -21.48 -1.25 13.58
C ALA A 170 -21.08 -1.30 12.09
N ILE A 171 -22.04 -1.11 11.18
CA ILE A 171 -21.75 -1.02 9.74
C ILE A 171 -20.82 0.17 9.46
N ALA A 172 -21.04 1.33 10.09
CA ALA A 172 -20.14 2.47 9.92
C ALA A 172 -18.71 2.15 10.39
N VAL A 173 -18.55 1.47 11.53
CA VAL A 173 -17.23 1.01 12.03
C VAL A 173 -16.57 0.02 11.07
N PHE A 174 -17.35 -0.88 10.46
CA PHE A 174 -16.83 -1.81 9.45
C PHE A 174 -16.35 -1.07 8.19
N MET A 175 -17.18 -0.17 7.64
CA MET A 175 -16.88 0.58 6.42
C MET A 175 -15.68 1.52 6.53
N GLU A 176 -15.34 1.98 7.75
CA GLU A 176 -14.12 2.78 7.97
C GLU A 176 -12.84 1.99 7.63
N ARG A 177 -12.87 0.67 7.77
CA ARG A 177 -11.67 -0.17 7.79
C ARG A 177 -11.68 -1.32 6.79
N SER A 178 -12.84 -1.68 6.26
CA SER A 178 -12.94 -2.69 5.22
C SER A 178 -12.53 -2.12 3.86
N PHE A 179 -12.02 -2.98 3.00
CA PHE A 179 -11.75 -2.65 1.61
C PHE A 179 -11.79 -3.92 0.74
N LYS A 180 -12.11 -3.75 -0.55
CA LYS A 180 -12.17 -4.86 -1.53
C LYS A 180 -13.02 -6.05 -1.04
N ASP A 181 -14.20 -5.75 -0.49
CA ASP A 181 -15.25 -6.73 -0.14
C ASP A 181 -16.34 -6.74 -1.23
N ASP A 182 -15.93 -6.97 -2.48
CA ASP A 182 -16.79 -6.76 -3.65
C ASP A 182 -18.03 -7.70 -3.65
N GLU A 183 -17.87 -8.91 -3.13
CA GLU A 183 -18.94 -9.91 -2.99
C GLU A 183 -19.76 -9.75 -1.68
N ARG A 184 -19.39 -8.76 -0.87
CA ARG A 184 -19.99 -8.42 0.44
C ARG A 184 -20.00 -9.60 1.42
N GLU A 185 -19.03 -10.50 1.33
CA GLU A 185 -18.96 -11.68 2.20
C GLU A 185 -18.73 -11.28 3.64
N PHE A 186 -17.82 -10.32 3.87
CA PHE A 186 -17.53 -9.85 5.22
C PHE A 186 -18.67 -9.02 5.79
N GLN A 187 -19.33 -8.21 4.96
CA GLN A 187 -20.54 -7.50 5.38
C GLN A 187 -21.68 -8.46 5.76
N LYS A 188 -21.91 -9.53 4.98
CA LYS A 188 -22.88 -10.59 5.33
C LYS A 188 -22.51 -11.26 6.65
N ASN A 189 -21.22 -11.58 6.86
CA ASN A 189 -20.75 -12.15 8.12
C ASN A 189 -21.01 -11.22 9.31
N LEU A 190 -20.83 -9.91 9.16
CA LEU A 190 -21.18 -8.93 10.20
C LEU A 190 -22.68 -8.95 10.53
N ALA A 191 -23.55 -9.04 9.52
CA ALA A 191 -25.00 -9.13 9.74
C ALA A 191 -25.36 -10.39 10.54
N VAL A 192 -24.80 -11.55 10.15
CA VAL A 192 -24.99 -12.82 10.88
C VAL A 192 -24.51 -12.71 12.33
N MET A 193 -23.35 -12.12 12.58
CA MET A 193 -22.83 -11.91 13.94
C MET A 193 -23.73 -10.98 14.75
N SER A 194 -24.22 -9.89 14.16
CA SER A 194 -25.11 -8.94 14.83
C SER A 194 -26.45 -9.57 15.21
N LEU A 195 -27.01 -10.40 14.32
CA LEU A 195 -28.19 -11.23 14.59
C LEU A 195 -27.93 -12.25 15.71
N TYR A 196 -26.77 -12.91 15.72
CA TYR A 196 -26.42 -13.86 16.77
C TYR A 196 -26.34 -13.18 18.15
N PHE A 197 -25.66 -12.03 18.24
CA PHE A 197 -25.63 -11.24 19.46
C PHE A 197 -27.03 -10.77 19.86
N PHE A 198 -27.85 -10.30 18.92
CA PHE A 198 -29.23 -9.90 19.17
C PHE A 198 -30.07 -11.01 19.83
N LEU A 199 -29.95 -12.23 19.31
CA LEU A 199 -30.68 -13.40 19.81
C LEU A 199 -30.18 -13.92 21.16
N LEU A 200 -28.93 -13.59 21.54
CA LEU A 200 -28.34 -13.98 22.83
C LEU A 200 -28.64 -12.99 23.97
N ILE A 201 -29.01 -11.75 23.65
CA ILE A 201 -29.34 -10.71 24.64
C ILE A 201 -30.46 -11.14 25.62
N PRO A 202 -31.53 -11.85 25.21
CA PRO A 202 -32.56 -12.34 26.14
C PRO A 202 -32.10 -13.49 27.07
N ALA A 203 -30.90 -14.03 26.87
CA ALA A 203 -30.38 -15.18 27.64
C ALA A 203 -29.38 -14.80 28.75
N LEU A 204 -29.14 -13.49 28.95
CA LEU A 204 -28.31 -12.90 30.02
C LEU A 204 -29.19 -12.10 30.98
#